data_AF-A0A3B9LC03-F1
#
_entry.id   AF-A0A3B9LC03-F1
#
_cell.length_a   1.000
_cell.length_b   1.000
_cell.length_c   1.000
_cell.angle_alpha   90.00
_cell.angle_beta   90.00
_cell.angle_gamma   90.00
#
_symmetry.space_group_name_H-M   'P 1'
#
loop_
_entity.id
_entity.type
_entity.pdbx_description
1 polymer ?
#
loop_
_entity_poly.entity_id
_entity_poly.type
_entity_poly.pdbx_seq_one_letter_code
_entity_poly.pdbx_strand_id
1 'polypeptide(L)'
;MPKLGVSPEVAAIRTEIRRFLDTLDSDGRKIGNAKYGAYAFYDYDAEPIYVGQTEEKLRSRIARHLTNQRTDAVAMNVLDPFEVAEIEVWPLYAEDIKKGDIERMLNATEYTVFQKVLKESELGAVLNEKDIPKTRLVKLPRSYRSRIIPEGLYELRKHPDTRIARRASTIANLARVISERNVSKGLRRTLLMQARRLEWLAAQRLADFIEEYPVEGKGEETGEEVAE
;
A
#
# COMPACT_ATOMS: atom_id res chain seq x y z
N MET A 1 -7.51 20.96 -20.03
CA MET A 1 -8.81 20.25 -20.09
C MET A 1 -8.59 18.80 -19.68
N PRO A 2 -9.38 18.23 -18.75
CA PRO A 2 -9.31 16.80 -18.46
C PRO A 2 -9.58 16.01 -19.75
N LYS A 3 -8.82 14.92 -19.99
CA LYS A 3 -9.13 14.00 -21.09
C LYS A 3 -10.57 13.49 -20.86
N LEU A 4 -11.44 13.64 -21.86
CA LEU A 4 -12.80 13.10 -21.87
C LEU A 4 -12.78 11.65 -21.34
N GLY A 5 -13.51 11.38 -20.25
CA GLY A 5 -13.69 10.04 -19.66
C GLY A 5 -12.94 9.73 -18.36
N VAL A 6 -12.05 10.58 -17.85
CA VAL A 6 -11.43 10.37 -16.52
C VAL A 6 -12.24 11.05 -15.43
N SER A 7 -12.61 10.32 -14.37
CA SER A 7 -13.31 10.89 -13.20
C SER A 7 -12.55 12.11 -12.65
N PRO A 8 -13.24 13.20 -12.27
CA PRO A 8 -12.62 14.39 -11.66
C PRO A 8 -11.70 14.05 -10.48
N GLU A 9 -12.08 13.06 -9.66
CA GLU A 9 -11.26 12.63 -8.52
C GLU A 9 -9.92 12.04 -8.96
N VAL A 10 -9.97 11.15 -9.97
CA VAL A 10 -8.77 10.51 -10.52
C VAL A 10 -7.86 11.56 -11.16
N ALA A 11 -8.44 12.57 -11.83
CA ALA A 11 -7.68 13.68 -12.39
C ALA A 11 -7.02 14.54 -11.30
N ALA A 12 -7.70 14.78 -10.17
CA ALA A 12 -7.18 15.53 -9.04
C ALA A 12 -6.00 14.79 -8.37
N ILE A 13 -6.15 13.50 -8.09
CA ILE A 13 -5.08 12.66 -7.52
C ILE A 13 -3.87 12.60 -8.46
N ARG A 14 -4.10 12.44 -9.77
CA ARG A 14 -3.02 12.51 -10.78
C ARG A 14 -2.30 13.86 -10.81
N THR A 15 -2.96 14.94 -10.41
CA THR A 15 -2.34 16.26 -10.28
C THR A 15 -1.45 16.32 -9.05
N GLU A 16 -1.91 15.82 -7.89
CA GLU A 16 -1.11 15.76 -6.66
C GLU A 16 0.12 14.87 -6.81
N ILE A 17 -0.03 13.67 -7.40
CA ILE A 17 1.11 12.79 -7.70
C ILE A 17 2.14 13.51 -8.58
N ARG A 18 1.69 14.25 -9.61
CA ARG A 18 2.61 15.01 -10.48
C ARG A 18 3.30 16.12 -9.72
N ARG A 19 2.57 16.87 -8.89
CA ARG A 19 3.10 17.96 -8.06
C ARG A 19 4.20 17.42 -7.13
N PHE A 20 3.93 16.34 -6.42
CA PHE A 20 4.92 15.69 -5.55
C PHE A 20 6.16 15.24 -6.34
N LEU A 21 5.99 14.58 -7.49
CA LEU A 21 7.11 14.13 -8.30
C LEU A 21 7.87 15.27 -9.01
N ASP A 22 7.30 16.48 -9.04
CA ASP A 22 7.93 17.71 -9.53
C ASP A 22 8.66 18.48 -8.41
N THR A 23 8.58 18.04 -7.15
CA THR A 23 9.39 18.60 -6.04
C THR A 23 10.86 18.56 -6.40
N LEU A 24 11.56 19.67 -6.14
CA LEU A 24 12.99 19.80 -6.39
C LEU A 24 13.80 19.28 -5.21
N ASP A 25 14.87 18.55 -5.49
CA ASP A 25 15.90 18.21 -4.50
C ASP A 25 16.85 19.38 -4.22
N SER A 26 17.86 19.14 -3.40
CA SER A 26 18.89 20.14 -3.05
C SER A 26 19.69 20.64 -4.25
N ASP A 27 19.74 19.89 -5.34
CA ASP A 27 20.49 20.22 -6.56
C ASP A 27 19.58 20.79 -7.66
N GLY A 28 18.31 21.12 -7.33
CA GLY A 28 17.34 21.67 -8.27
C GLY A 28 16.76 20.64 -9.25
N ARG A 29 16.94 19.34 -9.00
CA ARG A 29 16.43 18.25 -9.85
C ARG A 29 15.06 17.83 -9.34
N LYS A 30 14.13 17.55 -10.27
CA LYS A 30 12.85 16.95 -9.90
C LYS A 30 13.05 15.54 -9.36
N ILE A 31 12.57 15.25 -8.16
CA ILE A 31 12.74 13.94 -7.51
C ILE A 31 12.18 12.79 -8.35
N GLY A 32 11.07 13.02 -9.06
CA GLY A 32 10.46 12.00 -9.92
C GLY A 32 11.25 11.69 -11.19
N ASN A 33 12.24 12.51 -11.55
CA ASN A 33 13.07 12.32 -12.73
C ASN A 33 14.32 11.45 -12.45
N ALA A 34 14.60 11.11 -11.19
CA ALA A 34 15.66 10.16 -10.88
C ALA A 34 15.37 8.83 -11.57
N LYS A 35 16.34 8.35 -12.35
CA LYS A 35 16.26 7.09 -13.10
C LYS A 35 16.20 5.90 -12.15
N TYR A 36 16.97 5.97 -11.07
CA TYR A 36 17.08 4.95 -10.05
C TYR A 36 16.46 5.42 -8.74
N GLY A 37 15.95 4.49 -7.95
CA GLY A 37 15.49 4.79 -6.60
C GLY A 37 14.59 3.72 -6.02
N ALA A 38 14.32 3.85 -4.73
CA ALA A 38 13.31 3.09 -4.02
C ALA A 38 12.11 3.99 -3.71
N TYR A 39 10.96 3.37 -3.49
CA TYR A 39 9.73 4.05 -3.09
C TYR A 39 8.91 3.16 -2.15
N ALA A 40 8.09 3.79 -1.32
CA ALA A 40 7.13 3.15 -0.45
C ALA A 40 5.76 3.84 -0.56
N PHE A 41 4.70 3.05 -0.39
CA PHE A 41 3.32 3.53 -0.33
C PHE A 41 2.77 3.32 1.08
N TYR A 42 1.98 4.28 1.55
CA TYR A 42 1.37 4.24 2.88
C TYR A 42 -0.12 4.52 2.77
N ASP A 43 -0.90 3.93 3.68
CA ASP A 43 -2.34 4.15 3.74
C ASP A 43 -2.73 5.38 4.57
N TYR A 44 -4.05 5.56 4.78
CA TYR A 44 -4.61 6.71 5.49
C TYR A 44 -4.26 6.74 6.98
N ASP A 45 -3.71 5.65 7.52
CA ASP A 45 -3.26 5.53 8.91
C ASP A 45 -1.73 5.61 9.01
N ALA A 46 -1.07 6.04 7.93
CA ALA A 46 0.39 6.05 7.76
C ALA A 46 1.04 4.65 7.81
N GLU A 47 0.24 3.57 7.72
CA GLU A 47 0.74 2.20 7.73
C GLU A 47 1.39 1.87 6.37
N PRO A 48 2.63 1.36 6.33
CA PRO A 48 3.30 1.03 5.07
C PRO A 48 2.60 -0.12 4.36
N ILE A 49 2.32 0.03 3.06
CA ILE A 49 1.60 -0.97 2.26
C ILE A 49 2.56 -1.77 1.37
N TYR A 50 3.49 -1.10 0.71
CA TYR A 50 4.30 -1.69 -0.36
C TYR A 50 5.62 -0.96 -0.50
N VAL A 51 6.70 -1.71 -0.76
CA VAL A 51 8.02 -1.17 -1.10
C VAL A 51 8.39 -1.61 -2.50
N GLY A 52 9.06 -0.76 -3.27
CA GLY A 52 9.63 -1.19 -4.53
C GLY A 52 10.81 -0.34 -4.96
N GLN A 53 11.47 -0.81 -6.02
CA GLN A 53 12.54 -0.09 -6.69
C GLN A 53 12.29 0.10 -8.19
N THR A 54 13.13 0.92 -8.81
CA THR A 54 13.10 1.12 -10.27
C THR A 54 14.48 1.41 -10.87
N GLU A 55 14.68 0.93 -12.09
CA GLU A 55 15.77 1.30 -13.01
C GLU A 55 15.31 2.16 -14.20
N GLU A 56 14.00 2.48 -14.26
CA GLU A 56 13.41 3.22 -15.38
C GLU A 56 13.35 4.72 -15.10
N LYS A 57 12.63 5.09 -14.04
CA LYS A 57 12.41 6.43 -13.47
C LYS A 57 11.36 6.31 -12.37
N LEU A 58 11.55 6.99 -11.24
CA LEU A 58 10.58 7.01 -10.14
C LEU A 58 9.17 7.38 -10.62
N ARG A 59 9.05 8.45 -11.41
CA ARG A 59 7.76 8.89 -11.98
C ARG A 59 7.09 7.80 -12.81
N SER A 60 7.85 7.13 -13.68
CA SER A 60 7.30 6.09 -14.57
C SER A 60 6.77 4.91 -13.76
N ARG A 61 7.53 4.45 -12.76
CA ARG A 61 7.16 3.30 -11.93
C ARG A 61 5.97 3.60 -11.03
N ILE A 62 5.99 4.74 -10.35
CA ILE A 62 4.88 5.18 -9.46
C ILE A 62 3.61 5.40 -10.26
N ALA A 63 3.69 6.08 -11.42
CA ALA A 63 2.53 6.27 -12.27
C ALA A 63 1.95 4.92 -12.74
N ARG A 64 2.78 3.93 -13.04
CA ARG A 64 2.30 2.59 -13.42
C ARG A 64 1.43 1.99 -12.32
N HIS A 65 1.88 2.01 -11.07
CA HIS A 65 1.12 1.46 -9.94
C HIS A 65 -0.17 2.24 -9.67
N LEU A 66 -0.09 3.57 -9.62
CA LEU A 66 -1.20 4.38 -9.11
C LEU A 66 -2.20 4.83 -10.17
N THR A 67 -1.80 4.81 -11.45
CA THR A 67 -2.64 5.37 -12.53
C THR A 67 -3.01 4.37 -13.62
N ASN A 68 -2.37 3.20 -13.64
CA ASN A 68 -2.60 2.14 -14.61
C ASN A 68 -2.94 0.82 -13.89
N GLN A 69 -4.20 0.39 -13.96
CA GLN A 69 -4.70 -0.82 -13.29
C GLN A 69 -4.12 -2.15 -13.81
N ARG A 70 -3.12 -2.11 -14.71
CA ARG A 70 -2.52 -3.28 -15.36
C ARG A 70 -1.11 -3.66 -14.84
N THR A 71 -0.64 -3.07 -13.75
CA THR A 71 0.65 -3.50 -13.16
C THR A 71 0.53 -4.83 -12.45
N ASP A 72 1.59 -5.65 -12.40
CA ASP A 72 1.55 -6.97 -11.75
C ASP A 72 0.99 -6.93 -10.32
N ALA A 73 1.34 -5.90 -9.53
CA ALA A 73 0.81 -5.72 -8.18
C ALA A 73 -0.68 -5.32 -8.15
N VAL A 74 -1.13 -4.45 -9.04
CA VAL A 74 -2.54 -4.04 -9.07
C VAL A 74 -3.43 -5.07 -9.77
N ALA A 75 -2.94 -5.66 -10.85
CA ALA A 75 -3.62 -6.66 -11.67
C ALA A 75 -3.87 -7.97 -10.92
N MET A 76 -3.00 -8.33 -9.98
CA MET A 76 -3.20 -9.47 -9.09
C MET A 76 -3.96 -9.10 -7.81
N ASN A 77 -4.51 -7.88 -7.68
CA ASN A 77 -5.17 -7.36 -6.47
C ASN A 77 -4.27 -7.39 -5.22
N VAL A 78 -2.95 -7.34 -5.42
CA VAL A 78 -1.98 -7.25 -4.32
C VAL A 78 -2.01 -5.86 -3.69
N LEU A 79 -2.08 -4.81 -4.52
CA LEU A 79 -2.16 -3.42 -4.09
C LEU A 79 -3.45 -2.79 -4.63
N ASP A 80 -4.28 -2.23 -3.75
CA ASP A 80 -5.37 -1.33 -4.14
C ASP A 80 -4.85 0.11 -4.15
N PRO A 81 -4.74 0.79 -5.32
CA PRO A 81 -4.33 2.19 -5.38
C PRO A 81 -5.22 3.15 -4.58
N PHE A 82 -6.47 2.76 -4.30
CA PHE A 82 -7.37 3.57 -3.48
C PHE A 82 -6.90 3.67 -2.03
N GLU A 83 -6.27 2.62 -1.51
CA GLU A 83 -5.73 2.58 -0.15
C GLU A 83 -4.44 3.40 -0.01
N VAL A 84 -3.82 3.88 -1.09
CA VAL A 84 -2.58 4.66 -1.03
C VAL A 84 -2.89 6.13 -0.78
N ALA A 85 -2.57 6.62 0.41
CA ALA A 85 -2.74 8.02 0.79
C ALA A 85 -1.47 8.85 0.62
N GLU A 86 -0.30 8.23 0.86
CA GLU A 86 1.01 8.89 0.81
C GLU A 86 2.03 8.07 0.03
N ILE A 87 3.02 8.77 -0.53
CA ILE A 87 4.18 8.19 -1.19
C ILE A 87 5.42 8.72 -0.51
N GLU A 88 6.40 7.84 -0.27
CA GLU A 88 7.78 8.23 0.04
C GLU A 88 8.72 7.72 -1.04
N VAL A 89 9.71 8.53 -1.42
CA VAL A 89 10.72 8.18 -2.41
C VAL A 89 12.13 8.45 -1.91
N TRP A 90 13.06 7.61 -2.35
CA TRP A 90 14.49 7.72 -2.14
C TRP A 90 15.18 7.78 -3.52
N PRO A 91 15.33 8.99 -4.10
CA PRO A 91 15.98 9.18 -5.38
C PRO A 91 17.45 8.77 -5.33
N LEU A 92 17.92 8.09 -6.38
CA LEU A 92 19.33 7.75 -6.57
C LEU A 92 19.80 8.31 -7.91
N TYR A 93 20.81 9.18 -7.85
CA TYR A 93 21.48 9.78 -9.00
C TYR A 93 22.82 9.07 -9.17
N ALA A 94 22.86 8.14 -10.12
CA ALA A 94 23.92 7.16 -10.31
C ALA A 94 24.20 6.93 -11.80
N GLU A 95 24.04 7.97 -12.61
CA GLU A 95 24.14 7.91 -14.07
C GLU A 95 25.52 7.45 -14.55
N ASP A 96 26.57 7.71 -13.77
CA ASP A 96 27.97 7.35 -14.10
C ASP A 96 28.41 5.99 -13.53
N ILE A 97 27.51 5.24 -12.87
CA ILE A 97 27.83 3.97 -12.22
C ILE A 97 27.65 2.79 -13.21
N LYS A 98 28.52 1.76 -13.12
CA LYS A 98 28.38 0.53 -13.93
C LYS A 98 27.09 -0.20 -13.60
N LYS A 99 26.48 -0.85 -14.61
CA LYS A 99 25.17 -1.53 -14.48
C LYS A 99 25.10 -2.54 -13.32
N GLY A 100 26.12 -3.39 -13.14
CA GLY A 100 26.12 -4.38 -12.06
C GLY A 100 26.20 -3.77 -10.65
N ASP A 101 26.84 -2.61 -10.53
CA ASP A 101 26.92 -1.87 -9.25
C ASP A 101 25.61 -1.13 -8.96
N ILE A 102 24.89 -0.69 -9.99
CA ILE A 102 23.54 -0.12 -9.87
C ILE A 102 22.57 -1.15 -9.26
N GLU A 103 22.52 -2.37 -9.79
CA GLU A 103 21.62 -3.42 -9.29
C GLU A 103 21.89 -3.75 -7.81
N ARG A 104 23.17 -3.84 -7.43
CA ARG A 104 23.57 -4.06 -6.03
C ARG A 104 23.16 -2.90 -5.12
N MET A 105 23.38 -1.66 -5.56
CA MET A 105 22.99 -0.46 -4.82
C MET A 105 21.48 -0.39 -4.65
N LEU A 106 20.73 -0.70 -5.71
CA LEU A 106 19.28 -0.72 -5.75
C LEU A 106 18.72 -1.77 -4.78
N ASN A 107 19.17 -3.02 -4.89
CA ASN A 107 18.76 -4.09 -3.98
C ASN A 107 19.07 -3.74 -2.51
N ALA A 108 20.22 -3.13 -2.24
CA ALA A 108 20.59 -2.69 -0.89
C ALA A 108 19.71 -1.54 -0.38
N THR A 109 19.33 -0.62 -1.26
CA THR A 109 18.42 0.48 -0.95
C THR A 109 17.01 -0.05 -0.68
N GLU A 110 16.48 -0.91 -1.55
CA GLU A 110 15.17 -1.54 -1.41
C GLU A 110 15.09 -2.35 -0.11
N TYR A 111 16.09 -3.16 0.19
CA TYR A 111 16.14 -3.93 1.43
C TYR A 111 16.21 -3.03 2.67
N THR A 112 16.99 -1.94 2.63
CA THR A 112 17.07 -1.00 3.75
C THR A 112 15.73 -0.28 3.97
N VAL A 113 15.07 0.18 2.90
CA VAL A 113 13.73 0.76 2.98
C VAL A 113 12.73 -0.26 3.52
N PHE A 114 12.78 -1.51 3.04
CA PHE A 114 11.95 -2.59 3.53
C PHE A 114 12.10 -2.82 5.04
N GLN A 115 13.34 -2.89 5.54
CA GLN A 115 13.57 -3.04 6.99
C GLN A 115 13.08 -1.82 7.79
N LYS A 116 13.27 -0.60 7.25
CA LYS A 116 12.75 0.63 7.86
C LYS A 116 11.23 0.57 7.99
N VAL A 117 10.51 0.28 6.90
CA VAL A 117 9.04 0.28 6.94
C VAL A 117 8.47 -0.87 7.76
N LEU A 118 9.13 -2.04 7.78
CA LEU A 118 8.70 -3.14 8.66
C LEU A 118 8.79 -2.77 10.14
N LYS A 119 9.78 -1.94 10.52
CA LYS A 119 9.91 -1.43 11.89
C LYS A 119 8.86 -0.38 12.24
N GLU A 120 8.38 0.35 11.24
CA GLU A 120 7.36 1.40 11.40
C GLU A 120 5.93 0.88 11.28
N SER A 121 5.78 -0.34 10.75
CA SER A 121 4.50 -1.00 10.54
C SER A 121 3.96 -1.56 11.85
N GLU A 122 2.72 -1.20 12.21
CA GLU A 122 2.03 -1.78 13.37
C GLU A 122 1.72 -3.27 13.15
N LEU A 123 1.49 -3.66 11.89
CA LEU A 123 1.21 -5.05 11.51
C LEU A 123 2.50 -5.87 11.25
N GLY A 124 3.66 -5.22 11.30
CA GLY A 124 4.97 -5.82 11.04
C GLY A 124 5.11 -6.40 9.63
N ALA A 125 4.36 -5.88 8.64
CA ALA A 125 4.33 -6.46 7.30
C ALA A 125 3.80 -5.53 6.18
N VAL A 126 4.33 -5.74 4.98
CA VAL A 126 3.89 -5.11 3.71
C VAL A 126 3.40 -6.17 2.72
N LEU A 127 2.74 -5.73 1.65
CA LEU A 127 2.03 -6.57 0.69
C LEU A 127 2.90 -7.14 -0.45
N ASN A 128 4.21 -6.88 -0.43
CA ASN A 128 5.15 -7.39 -1.43
C ASN A 128 5.00 -8.91 -1.65
N GLU A 129 4.59 -9.32 -2.87
CA GLU A 129 4.47 -10.73 -3.23
C GLU A 129 5.84 -11.42 -3.29
N LYS A 130 6.81 -10.73 -3.90
CA LYS A 130 8.18 -11.20 -4.05
C LYS A 130 8.97 -10.85 -2.79
N ASP A 131 9.76 -11.82 -2.33
CA ASP A 131 10.70 -11.59 -1.25
C ASP A 131 11.78 -10.60 -1.70
N ILE A 132 12.05 -9.60 -0.85
CA ILE A 132 13.13 -8.66 -1.07
C ILE A 132 14.42 -9.34 -0.60
N PRO A 133 15.43 -9.52 -1.48
CA PRO A 133 16.68 -10.19 -1.12
C PRO A 133 17.34 -9.52 0.08
N LYS A 134 17.76 -10.33 1.06
CA LYS A 134 18.51 -9.80 2.20
C LYS A 134 19.89 -9.34 1.73
N THR A 135 20.23 -8.09 2.04
CA THR A 135 21.53 -7.50 1.73
C THR A 135 22.06 -6.73 2.94
N ARG A 136 23.26 -6.16 2.82
CA ARG A 136 23.77 -5.21 3.82
C ARG A 136 22.90 -3.96 3.84
N LEU A 137 22.60 -3.44 5.03
CA LEU A 137 21.95 -2.15 5.22
C LEU A 137 22.88 -1.01 4.78
N VAL A 138 22.32 -0.02 4.09
CA VAL A 138 23.06 1.15 3.59
C VAL A 138 22.52 2.44 4.20
N LYS A 139 23.30 3.52 4.11
CA LYS A 139 22.79 4.85 4.42
C LYS A 139 21.85 5.27 3.29
N LEU A 140 20.57 5.44 3.61
CA LEU A 140 19.58 5.92 2.64
C LEU A 140 19.89 7.37 2.24
N PRO A 141 19.64 7.74 0.97
CA PRO A 141 19.64 9.14 0.57
C PRO A 141 18.49 9.89 1.25
N ARG A 142 18.44 11.22 1.08
CA ARG A 142 17.31 12.02 1.56
C ARG A 142 16.01 11.48 0.96
N SER A 143 15.03 11.24 1.83
CA SER A 143 13.69 10.86 1.40
C SER A 143 12.80 12.09 1.19
N TYR A 144 11.76 11.89 0.39
CA TYR A 144 10.70 12.86 0.15
C TYR A 144 9.38 12.13 0.33
N ARG A 145 8.54 12.60 1.24
CA ARG A 145 7.23 12.01 1.55
C ARG A 145 6.14 13.06 1.41
N SER A 146 5.02 12.70 0.79
CA SER A 146 3.85 13.57 0.69
C SER A 146 2.56 12.79 0.55
N ARG A 147 1.48 13.38 1.09
CA ARG A 147 0.10 13.01 0.75
C ARG A 147 -0.15 13.29 -0.73
N ILE A 148 -0.85 12.36 -1.38
CA ILE A 148 -1.24 12.44 -2.80
C ILE A 148 -2.74 12.54 -3.03
N ILE A 149 -3.53 12.48 -1.96
CA ILE A 149 -4.98 12.63 -2.00
C ILE A 149 -5.33 14.08 -1.64
N PRO A 150 -6.05 14.82 -2.50
CA PRO A 150 -6.53 16.17 -2.20
C PRO A 150 -7.41 16.21 -0.94
N GLU A 151 -7.39 17.32 -0.20
CA GLU A 151 -8.07 17.46 1.10
C GLU A 151 -9.54 17.01 1.08
N GLY A 152 -10.35 17.52 0.15
CA GLY A 152 -11.78 17.15 0.07
C GLY A 152 -12.05 15.69 -0.28
N LEU A 153 -11.08 15.00 -0.90
CA LEU A 153 -11.16 13.55 -1.14
C LEU A 153 -10.57 12.74 0.00
N TYR A 154 -9.63 13.30 0.74
CA TYR A 154 -8.91 12.59 1.79
C TYR A 154 -9.88 12.13 2.88
N GLU A 155 -10.74 13.01 3.39
CA GLU A 155 -11.73 12.66 4.43
C GLU A 155 -12.72 11.61 3.95
N LEU A 156 -13.24 11.76 2.72
CA LEU A 156 -14.17 10.79 2.13
C LEU A 156 -13.55 9.40 2.01
N ARG A 157 -12.29 9.32 1.58
CA ARG A 157 -11.60 8.04 1.37
C ARG A 157 -11.03 7.45 2.65
N LYS A 158 -10.72 8.28 3.64
CA LYS A 158 -10.22 7.86 4.95
C LYS A 158 -11.29 7.16 5.77
N HIS A 159 -12.57 7.44 5.50
CA HIS A 159 -13.68 6.88 6.27
C HIS A 159 -13.57 5.34 6.45
N PRO A 160 -13.56 4.83 7.70
CA PRO A 160 -13.31 3.41 7.97
C PRO A 160 -14.25 2.47 7.22
N ASP A 161 -15.56 2.75 7.21
CA ASP A 161 -16.55 1.86 6.56
C ASP A 161 -16.34 1.77 5.03
N THR A 162 -15.89 2.87 4.40
CA THR A 162 -15.55 2.87 2.97
C THR A 162 -14.32 2.00 2.71
N ARG A 163 -13.29 2.11 3.55
CA ARG A 163 -12.07 1.31 3.46
C ARG A 163 -12.32 -0.17 3.76
N ILE A 164 -13.15 -0.49 4.76
CA ILE A 164 -13.59 -1.86 5.09
C ILE A 164 -14.25 -2.51 3.88
N ALA A 165 -15.25 -1.85 3.29
CA ALA A 165 -15.98 -2.38 2.13
C ALA A 165 -15.04 -2.64 0.93
N ARG A 166 -14.10 -1.73 0.69
CA ARG A 166 -13.12 -1.86 -0.41
C ARG A 166 -12.11 -2.96 -0.14
N ARG A 167 -11.57 -3.05 1.08
CA ARG A 167 -10.62 -4.11 1.47
C ARG A 167 -11.26 -5.49 1.39
N ALA A 168 -12.51 -5.63 1.84
CA ALA A 168 -13.27 -6.87 1.68
C ALA A 168 -13.41 -7.26 0.21
N SER A 169 -13.73 -6.31 -0.68
CA SER A 169 -13.80 -6.53 -2.13
C SER A 169 -12.45 -6.95 -2.72
N THR A 170 -11.36 -6.30 -2.31
CA THR A 170 -10.00 -6.63 -2.74
C THR A 170 -9.60 -8.05 -2.30
N ILE A 171 -9.90 -8.43 -1.06
CA ILE A 171 -9.67 -9.78 -0.52
C ILE A 171 -10.46 -10.82 -1.31
N ALA A 172 -11.74 -10.57 -1.57
CA ALA A 172 -12.58 -11.48 -2.34
C ALA A 172 -12.01 -11.70 -3.75
N ASN A 173 -11.59 -10.64 -4.43
CA ASN A 173 -10.97 -10.72 -5.75
C ASN A 173 -9.63 -11.46 -5.73
N LEU A 174 -8.79 -11.20 -4.73
CA LEU A 174 -7.51 -11.90 -4.56
C LEU A 174 -7.71 -13.39 -4.27
N ALA A 175 -8.65 -13.74 -3.39
CA ALA A 175 -9.00 -15.12 -3.07
C ALA A 175 -9.50 -15.86 -4.32
N ARG A 176 -10.33 -15.22 -5.14
CA ARG A 176 -10.79 -15.76 -6.42
C ARG A 176 -9.64 -16.04 -7.40
N VAL A 177 -8.68 -15.11 -7.53
CA VAL A 177 -7.48 -15.33 -8.36
C VAL A 177 -6.68 -16.54 -7.87
N ILE A 178 -6.54 -16.69 -6.54
CA ILE A 178 -5.81 -17.79 -5.90
C ILE A 178 -6.54 -19.13 -6.09
N SER A 179 -7.88 -19.16 -6.10
CA SER A 179 -8.66 -20.39 -6.31
C SER A 179 -8.66 -20.86 -7.76
N GLU A 180 -8.61 -19.93 -8.72
CA GLU A 180 -8.70 -20.24 -10.16
C GLU A 180 -7.35 -20.59 -10.81
N ARG A 181 -6.23 -20.32 -10.14
CA ARG A 181 -4.88 -20.39 -10.74
C ARG A 181 -3.87 -21.05 -9.83
N ASN A 182 -2.83 -21.63 -10.42
CA ASN A 182 -1.64 -22.00 -9.66
C ASN A 182 -0.81 -20.74 -9.37
N VAL A 183 -0.65 -20.40 -8.08
CA VAL A 183 -0.08 -19.12 -7.63
C VAL A 183 1.08 -19.32 -6.66
N SER A 184 1.92 -18.30 -6.54
CA SER A 184 3.07 -18.31 -5.64
C SER A 184 2.66 -18.36 -4.15
N LYS A 185 3.58 -18.82 -3.29
CA LYS A 185 3.44 -18.67 -1.83
C LYS A 185 3.38 -17.19 -1.41
N GLY A 186 4.02 -16.31 -2.18
CA GLY A 186 3.95 -14.85 -2.00
C GLY A 186 2.52 -14.34 -2.04
N LEU A 187 1.75 -14.71 -3.05
CA LEU A 187 0.38 -14.23 -3.23
C LEU A 187 -0.55 -14.70 -2.10
N ARG A 188 -0.33 -15.92 -1.58
CA ARG A 188 -1.05 -16.44 -0.41
C ARG A 188 -0.71 -15.69 0.87
N ARG A 189 0.57 -15.27 1.05
CA ARG A 189 0.98 -14.38 2.16
C ARG A 189 0.31 -13.02 2.04
N THR A 190 0.23 -12.46 0.83
CA THR A 190 -0.50 -11.21 0.57
C THR A 190 -1.97 -11.33 0.99
N LEU A 191 -2.65 -12.44 0.64
CA LEU A 191 -4.05 -12.66 1.06
C LEU A 191 -4.20 -12.63 2.59
N LEU A 192 -3.35 -13.35 3.31
CA LEU A 192 -3.36 -13.33 4.77
C LEU A 192 -3.12 -11.92 5.33
N MET A 193 -2.18 -11.17 4.75
CA MET A 193 -1.87 -9.82 5.20
C MET A 193 -3.03 -8.84 4.93
N GLN A 194 -3.69 -8.96 3.78
CA GLN A 194 -4.89 -8.18 3.50
C GLN A 194 -6.01 -8.48 4.48
N ALA A 195 -6.22 -9.76 4.82
CA ALA A 195 -7.22 -10.16 5.82
C ALA A 195 -6.94 -9.56 7.20
N ARG A 196 -5.68 -9.59 7.67
CA ARG A 196 -5.27 -8.94 8.93
C ARG A 196 -5.49 -7.44 8.92
N ARG A 197 -5.24 -6.77 7.79
CA ARG A 197 -5.52 -5.32 7.64
C ARG A 197 -7.01 -5.02 7.73
N LEU A 198 -7.85 -5.86 7.12
CA LEU A 198 -9.31 -5.72 7.22
C LEU A 198 -9.77 -5.94 8.67
N GLU A 199 -9.27 -7.00 9.32
CA GLU A 199 -9.56 -7.30 10.73
C GLU A 199 -9.19 -6.13 11.62
N TRP A 200 -7.96 -5.61 11.51
CA TRP A 200 -7.48 -4.48 12.31
C TRP A 200 -8.35 -3.24 12.12
N LEU A 201 -8.67 -2.87 10.88
CA LEU A 201 -9.51 -1.72 10.59
C LEU A 201 -10.94 -1.90 11.10
N ALA A 202 -11.50 -3.10 10.97
CA ALA A 202 -12.84 -3.42 11.48
C ALA A 202 -12.87 -3.41 13.02
N ALA A 203 -11.84 -3.91 13.69
CA ALA A 203 -11.71 -3.88 15.14
C ALA A 203 -11.61 -2.44 15.67
N GLN A 204 -10.80 -1.59 15.04
CA GLN A 204 -10.76 -0.16 15.37
C GLN A 204 -12.10 0.52 15.15
N ARG A 205 -12.76 0.24 14.02
CA ARG A 205 -14.07 0.80 13.72
C ARG A 205 -15.13 0.37 14.73
N LEU A 206 -15.14 -0.91 15.13
CA LEU A 206 -16.05 -1.40 16.15
C LEU A 206 -15.81 -0.68 17.49
N ALA A 207 -14.56 -0.43 17.86
CA ALA A 207 -14.22 0.28 19.10
C ALA A 207 -14.72 1.74 19.15
N ASP A 208 -15.02 2.38 18.00
CA ASP A 208 -15.70 3.68 17.97
C ASP A 208 -17.14 3.60 18.51
N PHE A 209 -17.74 2.41 18.48
CA PHE A 209 -19.08 2.14 18.97
C PHE A 209 -19.00 1.45 20.33
N ILE A 210 -19.62 2.05 21.34
CA ILE A 210 -19.70 1.50 22.69
C ILE A 210 -20.72 0.35 22.68
N GLU A 211 -20.39 -0.79 22.08
CA GLU A 211 -21.14 -2.03 22.27
C GLU A 211 -20.15 -3.16 22.57
N GLU A 212 -20.17 -3.62 23.82
CA GLU A 212 -19.64 -4.93 24.16
C GLU A 212 -20.39 -5.97 23.33
N TYR A 213 -19.65 -6.90 22.71
CA TYR A 213 -20.24 -8.06 22.02
C TYR A 213 -21.44 -8.58 22.82
N PRO A 214 -22.63 -8.74 22.22
CA PRO A 214 -23.71 -9.43 22.91
C PRO A 214 -23.24 -10.87 23.13
N VAL A 215 -22.77 -11.15 24.36
CA VAL A 215 -22.63 -12.50 24.85
C VAL A 215 -24.07 -12.98 24.97
N GLU A 216 -24.49 -13.93 24.13
CA GLU A 216 -25.76 -14.60 24.34
C GLU A 216 -25.79 -15.08 25.79
N GLY A 217 -26.62 -14.43 26.61
CA GLY A 217 -26.91 -14.92 27.95
C GLY A 217 -27.43 -16.33 27.78
N LYS A 218 -26.84 -17.30 28.49
CA LYS A 218 -27.34 -18.68 28.53
C LYS A 218 -28.85 -18.62 28.63
N GLY A 219 -29.54 -19.09 27.59
CA GLY A 219 -30.99 -19.16 27.59
C GLY A 219 -31.43 -19.82 28.88
N GLU A 220 -32.37 -19.20 29.59
CA GLU A 220 -33.12 -19.89 30.62
C GLU A 220 -33.78 -21.10 29.93
N GLU A 221 -33.20 -22.28 30.12
CA GLU A 221 -33.94 -23.53 29.97
C GLU A 221 -35.06 -23.46 31.01
N THR A 222 -36.20 -22.89 30.64
CA THR A 222 -37.46 -23.15 31.33
C THR A 222 -37.81 -24.60 31.01
N GLY A 223 -37.21 -25.52 31.77
CA GLY A 223 -37.71 -26.87 31.89
C GLY A 223 -39.14 -26.79 32.42
N GLU A 224 -40.11 -26.99 31.53
CA GLU A 224 -41.46 -27.34 31.94
C GLU A 224 -41.38 -28.62 32.76
N GLU A 225 -41.50 -28.50 34.09
CA GLU A 225 -41.86 -29.61 34.95
C GLU A 225 -43.26 -30.09 34.52
N VAL A 226 -43.28 -31.22 33.82
CA VAL A 226 -44.50 -31.98 33.56
C VAL A 226 -44.96 -32.53 34.92
N ALA A 227 -45.99 -31.92 35.49
CA ALA A 227 -46.68 -32.43 36.67
C ALA A 227 -47.54 -33.65 36.33
N GLU A 228 -47.54 -34.62 37.25
CA GLU A 228 -48.24 -35.92 37.30
C GLU A 228 -49.70 -35.94 36.81
#